data_AF-A0A381FG60-F1
#
_entry.id   AF-A0A381FG60-F1
#
_cell.length_a   1.000
_cell.length_b   1.000
_cell.length_c   1.000
_cell.angle_alpha   90.00
_cell.angle_beta   90.00
_cell.angle_gamma   90.00
#
_symmetry.space_group_name_H-M   'P 1'
#
loop_
_entity.id
_entity.type
_entity.pdbx_description
1 polymer ?
#
loop_
_entity_poly.entity_id
_entity_poly.type
_entity_poly.pdbx_seq_one_letter_code
_entity_poly.pdbx_strand_id
1 'polypeptide(L)' 'MVIHQQILKSAGAIIKKYQPKEKIFTKGDSAQYYFQIVSGSVKMNNYDESGREYIQIF' A
#
# COMPACT_ATOMS: atom_id res chain seq x y z
N MET A 1 9.28 -7.64 2.85
CA MET A 1 10.53 -7.29 2.14
C MET A 1 10.61 -5.77 2.05
N VAL A 2 11.69 -5.18 2.54
CA VAL A 2 11.92 -3.73 2.49
C VAL A 2 13.10 -3.49 1.55
N ILE A 3 12.89 -2.71 0.50
CA ILE A 3 13.92 -2.33 -0.46
C ILE A 3 14.56 -1.02 0.03
N HIS A 4 15.89 -0.95 -0.03
CA HIS A 4 16.62 0.25 0.36
C HIS A 4 16.14 1.46 -0.46
N GLN A 5 15.84 2.57 0.21
CA GLN A 5 15.17 3.72 -0.42
C GLN A 5 15.96 4.28 -1.62
N GLN A 6 17.29 4.19 -1.58
CA GLN A 6 18.15 4.63 -2.69
C GLN A 6 17.90 3.83 -3.97
N ILE A 7 17.64 2.53 -3.87
CA ILE A 7 17.34 1.66 -5.03
C ILE A 7 16.00 2.07 -5.64
N LEU A 8 14.99 2.31 -4.80
CA LEU A 8 13.68 2.77 -5.26
C LEU A 8 13.79 4.11 -5.99
N LYS A 9 14.53 5.07 -5.41
CA LYS A 9 14.77 6.38 -6.04
C LYS A 9 15.49 6.24 -7.38
N SER A 10 16.52 5.41 -7.48
CA SER A 10 17.21 5.17 -8.75
C SER A 10 16.34 4.51 -9.82
N ALA A 11 15.32 3.75 -9.40
CA ALA A 11 14.33 3.14 -10.29
C ALA A 11 13.17 4.09 -10.65
N GLY A 12 13.24 5.37 -10.26
CA GLY A 12 12.21 6.37 -10.57
C GLY A 12 11.04 6.42 -9.59
N ALA A 13 11.16 5.81 -8.40
CA ALA A 13 10.11 5.89 -7.39
C ALA A 13 9.94 7.33 -6.86
N ILE A 14 8.69 7.69 -6.58
CA ILE A 14 8.31 8.98 -6.03
C ILE A 14 7.76 8.84 -4.61
N ILE A 15 7.86 9.92 -3.82
CA ILE A 15 7.19 9.99 -2.51
C ILE A 15 5.76 10.47 -2.73
N LYS A 16 4.79 9.67 -2.29
CA LYS A 16 3.38 10.04 -2.28
C LYS A 16 2.89 10.13 -0.84
N LYS A 17 2.21 11.25 -0.52
CA LYS A 17 1.61 11.50 0.79
C LYS A 17 0.11 11.21 0.71
N TYR A 18 -0.41 10.57 1.75
CA TYR A 18 -1.82 10.23 1.88
C TYR A 18 -2.36 10.81 3.17
N GLN A 19 -3.60 11.30 3.13
CA GLN A 19 -4.32 11.76 4.31
C GLN A 19 -4.93 10.56 5.07
N PRO A 20 -5.22 10.73 6.38
CA PRO A 20 -5.96 9.71 7.11
C PRO A 20 -7.26 9.33 6.39
N LYS A 21 -7.52 8.02 6.29
CA LYS A 21 -8.67 7.42 5.58
C LYS A 21 -8.63 7.55 4.05
N GLU A 22 -7.57 8.12 3.47
CA GLU A 22 -7.38 8.09 2.02
C GLU A 22 -7.04 6.67 1.55
N LYS A 23 -7.59 6.30 0.40
CA LYS A 23 -7.43 4.96 -0.17
C LYS A 23 -6.22 4.92 -1.10
N ILE A 24 -5.31 3.98 -0.88
CA ILE A 24 -4.11 3.80 -1.71
C ILE A 24 -4.43 3.05 -3.00
N PHE A 25 -5.12 1.91 -2.90
CA PHE A 25 -5.65 1.11 -4.02
C PHE A 25 -6.81 0.21 -3.52
N THR A 26 -7.56 -0.38 -4.46
CA THR A 26 -8.65 -1.35 -4.19
C THR A 26 -8.37 -2.68 -4.89
N LYS A 27 -8.92 -3.77 -4.33
CA LYS A 27 -8.98 -5.06 -5.02
C LYS A 27 -9.66 -4.89 -6.40
N GLY A 28 -9.03 -5.42 -7.45
CA GLY A 28 -9.48 -5.29 -8.84
C GLY A 28 -8.71 -4.25 -9.64
N ASP A 29 -7.99 -3.33 -8.99
CA ASP A 29 -7.10 -2.40 -9.67
C ASP A 29 -5.89 -3.13 -10.27
N SER A 30 -5.44 -2.68 -11.45
CA SER A 30 -4.23 -3.23 -12.07
C SER A 30 -3.00 -3.01 -11.18
N ALA A 31 -2.26 -4.08 -10.89
CA ALA A 31 -1.06 -4.04 -10.05
C ALA A 31 0.15 -3.46 -10.80
N GLN A 32 0.13 -2.15 -11.05
CA GLN A 32 1.18 -1.47 -11.84
C GLN A 32 2.35 -0.96 -11.01
N TYR A 33 2.19 -0.86 -9.68
CA TYR A 33 3.16 -0.19 -8.82
C TYR A 33 3.49 -1.01 -7.58
N TYR A 34 4.73 -0.86 -7.13
CA TYR A 34 5.16 -1.28 -5.80
C TYR A 34 5.10 -0.09 -4.84
N PHE A 35 4.54 -0.32 -3.65
CA PHE A 35 4.45 0.68 -2.58
C PHE A 35 5.26 0.22 -1.38
N GLN A 36 6.00 1.15 -0.77
CA GLN A 36 6.71 0.94 0.48
C GLN A 36 6.40 2.07 1.45
N ILE A 37 6.03 1.71 2.68
CA ILE A 37 5.77 2.68 3.74
C ILE A 37 7.10 3.33 4.11
N VAL A 38 7.19 4.64 3.93
CA VAL A 38 8.33 5.45 4.38
C VAL A 38 8.12 5.88 5.83
N SER A 39 6.90 6.27 6.18
CA SER A 39 6.47 6.61 7.53
C SER A 39 4.95 6.51 7.67
N GLY A 40 4.47 6.33 8.90
CA GLY A 40 3.04 6.13 9.20
C GLY A 40 2.64 4.67 9.26
N SER A 41 1.33 4.42 9.21
CA SER A 41 0.74 3.08 9.25
C SER A 41 -0.37 2.95 8.21
N VAL A 42 -0.56 1.74 7.70
CA VAL A 42 -1.58 1.45 6.70
C VAL A 42 -2.42 0.26 7.18
N LYS A 43 -3.72 0.30 6.92
CA LYS A 43 -4.59 -0.87 7.08
C LYS A 43 -5.02 -1.40 5.72
N MET A 44 -4.99 -2.72 5.58
CA MET A 44 -5.57 -3.44 4.46
C MET A 44 -6.84 -4.13 4.95
N ASN A 45 -7.95 -3.86 4.26
CA ASN A 45 -9.23 -4.49 4.52
C ASN A 45 -9.52 -5.46 3.38
N ASN A 46 -9.62 -6.75 3.69
CA ASN A 46 -10.00 -7.79 2.75
C ASN A 46 -11.36 -8.36 3.12
N TYR A 47 -12.11 -8.79 2.09
CA TYR A 47 -13.41 -9.42 2.22
C TYR A 47 -13.36 -10.80 1.56
N ASP A 48 -13.89 -11.80 2.24
CA ASP A 48 -14.11 -13.12 1.65
C ASP A 48 -15.43 -13.18 0.87
N GLU A 49 -15.73 -14.32 0.25
CA GLU A 49 -16.95 -14.54 -0.54
C GLU A 49 -18.24 -14.45 0.29
N SER A 50 -18.15 -14.60 1.61
CA SER A 50 -19.29 -14.45 2.54
C SER A 50 -19.44 -13.04 3.09
N GLY A 51 -18.57 -12.11 2.69
CA GLY A 51 -18.56 -10.72 3.16
C GLY A 51 -17.87 -10.53 4.52
N ARG A 52 -17.17 -11.53 5.05
CA ARG A 52 -16.44 -11.39 6.32
C ARG A 52 -15.18 -10.54 6.12
N GLU A 53 -14.97 -9.61 7.03
CA GLU A 53 -13.83 -8.70 7.02
C GLU A 53 -12.60 -9.30 7.69
N TYR A 54 -11.45 -9.10 7.06
CA TYR A 54 -10.13 -9.32 7.63
C TYR A 54 -9.29 -8.05 7.54
N ILE A 55 -8.78 -7.59 8.67
CA ILE A 55 -7.98 -6.37 8.78
C ILE A 55 -6.53 -6.74 9.07
N GLN A 56 -5.62 -6.27 8.22
CA GLN A 56 -4.17 -6.38 8.43
C GLN A 56 -3.57 -4.97 8.56
N ILE A 57 -2.77 -4.76 9.60
CA ILE A 57 -2.13 -3.47 9.90
C ILE A 57 -0.63 -3.60 9.62
N PHE A 58 -0.07 -2.60 8.95
CA PHE A 58 1.34 -2.47 8.60
C PHE A 58 1.92 -1.15 9.06
#